data_AF-A0A5E4LE08-F1
#
_entry.id   AF-A0A5E4LE08-F1
#
_cell.length_a   1.000
_cell.length_b   1.000
_cell.length_c   1.000
_cell.angle_alpha   90.00
_cell.angle_beta   90.00
_cell.angle_gamma   90.00
#
_symmetry.space_group_name_H-M   'P 1'
#
loop_
_entity.id
_entity.type
_entity.pdbx_description
1 polymer ?
#
loop_
_entity_poly.entity_id
_entity_poly.type
_entity_poly.pdbx_seq_one_letter_code
_entity_poly.pdbx_strand_id
1 'polypeptide(L)'
;MVSEEKKGVIKESIRRLLELGISDREVIDNLGSVGIDVQSARGILQETKDELSGKPKNVPQQAQPVQQQGQQAPRVKQGRQGRGGDEKVDADSITDDIYGLSEEEESGLKTPVISKPINNPQYDSQNKPAQKPVGQGQVPGQSRRQDDSEDLAELWEKGIMTTVNARLAEMKQIKEDLNAVLDRKISERVQVESKKIETVMDSQRTLFYSKIDAHLDAKADELKRVLESKARQLEDVNAKLNDQISRISAEKKFTSEILATINQKAASIDATRSQMISETNSSLLSMETKFNSFMSESARKRDDIEQRIKNSLQLETTITEGVVANAKQVIDSMRLEKEQELTRRVEAKVKELDELTRLVDAKGVTQKLMQIGELEQRLGKKEKDIDLRIERLYSENEKAVAQGISSLRKEFEAYKKEISRVNTGNLEEIEKAYAKSVDDLFAQHLVAWNKAIAEKKKEIDALKAEVDVEKYNATLDALGEFKEQFLNTVKKNIQDYNKSKKELAQSIIERDKAINDYLRKIDAKLLELTEFKKGFSKDVHDLLSVIPESESERRRK
;
A
#
# COMPACT_ATOMS: atom_id res chain seq x y z
N MET A 1 8.47 40.88 7.39
CA MET A 1 8.74 40.98 8.83
C MET A 1 7.57 40.38 9.59
N VAL A 2 7.82 39.35 10.40
CA VAL A 2 6.81 38.69 11.23
C VAL A 2 6.51 39.60 12.43
N SER A 3 5.24 39.87 12.73
CA SER A 3 4.87 40.67 13.92
C SER A 3 5.29 39.94 15.20
N GLU A 4 5.69 40.68 16.25
CA GLU A 4 6.14 40.12 17.54
C GLU A 4 5.14 39.11 18.13
N GLU A 5 3.83 39.35 18.00
CA GLU A 5 2.79 38.40 18.41
C GLU A 5 2.84 37.08 17.64
N LYS A 6 3.06 37.12 16.32
CA LYS A 6 3.20 35.92 15.49
C LYS A 6 4.48 35.16 15.84
N LYS A 7 5.56 35.89 16.19
CA LYS A 7 6.83 35.29 16.63
C LYS A 7 6.63 34.47 17.93
N GLY A 8 5.82 34.96 18.87
CA GLY A 8 5.47 34.22 20.09
C GLY A 8 4.76 32.89 19.82
N VAL A 9 3.75 32.89 18.95
CA VAL A 9 3.01 31.66 18.56
C VAL A 9 3.95 30.67 17.86
N ILE A 10 4.83 31.16 16.98
CA ILE A 10 5.80 30.32 16.28
C ILE A 10 6.81 29.69 17.26
N LYS A 11 7.30 30.45 18.25
CA LYS A 11 8.20 29.92 19.29
C LYS A 11 7.55 28.80 20.10
N GLU A 12 6.28 28.96 20.47
CA GLU A 12 5.54 27.94 21.21
C GLU A 12 5.35 26.66 20.37
N SER A 13 5.05 26.80 19.09
CA SER A 13 4.99 25.65 18.16
C SER A 13 6.35 24.96 18.01
N ILE A 14 7.44 25.73 17.87
CA ILE A 14 8.81 25.18 17.80
C ILE A 14 9.17 24.44 19.09
N ARG A 15 8.80 24.96 20.26
CA ARG A 15 9.01 24.31 21.56
C ARG A 15 8.37 22.93 21.60
N ARG A 16 7.11 22.80 21.18
CA ARG A 16 6.41 21.51 21.08
C ARG A 16 7.08 20.55 20.10
N LEU A 17 7.52 21.05 18.94
CA LEU A 17 8.21 20.20 17.96
C LEU A 17 9.56 19.67 18.51
N LEU A 18 10.29 20.49 19.26
CA LEU A 18 11.53 20.07 19.92
C LEU A 18 11.27 19.07 21.06
N GLU A 19 10.19 19.23 21.83
CA GLU A 19 9.77 18.28 22.86
C GLU A 19 9.37 16.91 22.27
N LEU A 20 8.83 16.90 21.05
CA LEU A 20 8.53 15.69 20.28
C LEU A 20 9.77 15.06 19.62
N GLY A 21 10.97 15.62 19.83
CA GLY A 21 12.22 15.08 19.31
C GLY A 21 12.44 15.30 17.81
N ILE A 22 11.72 16.25 17.19
CA ILE A 22 11.87 16.59 15.77
C ILE A 22 13.19 17.31 15.55
N SER A 23 13.90 16.96 14.47
CA SER A 23 15.22 17.52 14.19
C SER A 23 15.16 19.00 13.78
N ASP A 24 16.22 19.76 14.08
CA ASP A 24 16.34 21.18 13.72
C ASP A 24 16.08 21.46 12.24
N ARG A 25 16.54 20.54 11.39
CA ARG A 25 16.36 20.63 9.94
C ARG A 25 14.88 20.52 9.55
N GLU A 26 14.16 19.58 10.13
CA GLU A 26 12.72 19.40 9.86
C GLU A 26 11.89 20.56 10.42
N VAL A 27 12.28 21.12 11.58
CA VAL A 27 11.65 22.33 12.10
C VAL A 27 11.85 23.51 11.14
N ILE A 28 13.06 23.70 10.61
CA ILE A 28 13.35 24.75 9.63
C ILE A 28 12.56 24.54 8.33
N ASP A 29 12.50 23.31 7.82
CA ASP A 29 11.77 22.98 6.59
C ASP A 29 10.25 23.21 6.76
N ASN A 30 9.70 22.86 7.94
CA ASN A 30 8.29 23.10 8.28
C ASN A 30 7.97 24.60 8.44
N LEU A 31 8.89 25.41 8.97
CA LEU A 31 8.70 26.87 9.02
C LEU A 31 8.81 27.48 7.62
N GLY A 32 9.67 26.91 6.77
CA GLY A 32 9.80 27.27 5.36
C GLY A 32 8.50 27.07 4.58
N SER A 33 7.79 25.96 4.81
CA SER A 33 6.50 25.68 4.16
C SER A 33 5.39 26.65 4.57
N VAL A 34 5.50 27.27 5.75
CA VAL A 34 4.59 28.33 6.25
C VAL A 34 5.02 29.74 5.78
N GLY A 35 6.06 29.83 4.95
CA GLY A 35 6.53 31.09 4.34
C GLY A 35 7.49 31.89 5.20
N ILE A 36 8.11 31.28 6.21
CA ILE A 36 9.19 31.90 7.00
C ILE A 36 10.51 31.61 6.31
N ASP A 37 11.31 32.65 6.04
CA ASP A 37 12.61 32.46 5.39
C ASP A 37 13.57 31.65 6.29
N VAL A 38 14.48 30.90 5.65
CA VAL A 38 15.39 29.96 6.32
C VAL A 38 16.28 30.63 7.36
N GLN A 39 16.69 31.89 7.14
CA GLN A 39 17.53 32.64 8.09
C GLN A 39 16.72 33.04 9.33
N SER A 40 15.51 33.57 9.14
CA SER A 40 14.59 33.86 10.24
C SER A 40 14.16 32.61 11.01
N ALA A 41 13.89 31.50 10.31
CA ALA A 41 13.55 30.22 10.94
C ALA A 41 14.69 29.70 11.84
N ARG A 42 15.94 29.77 11.37
CA ARG A 42 17.13 29.46 12.18
C ARG A 42 17.26 30.37 13.40
N GLY A 43 17.03 31.67 13.23
CA GLY A 43 17.06 32.64 14.32
C GLY A 43 16.02 32.35 15.39
N ILE A 44 14.77 32.10 15.01
CA ILE A 44 13.67 31.80 15.95
C ILE A 44 13.92 30.46 16.66
N LEU A 45 14.42 29.44 15.93
CA LEU A 45 14.76 28.14 16.49
C LEU A 45 15.87 28.27 17.55
N GLN A 46 16.93 29.01 17.24
CA GLN A 46 18.02 29.24 18.18
C GLN A 46 17.55 30.00 19.42
N GLU A 47 16.77 31.08 19.25
CA GLU A 47 16.18 31.82 20.37
C GLU A 47 15.32 30.90 21.27
N THR A 48 14.54 30.01 20.67
CA THR A 48 13.68 29.07 21.41
C THR A 48 14.50 28.03 22.19
N LYS A 49 15.60 27.54 21.59
CA LYS A 49 16.54 26.61 22.24
C LYS A 49 17.29 27.27 23.39
N ASP A 50 17.72 28.51 23.22
CA ASP A 50 18.41 29.25 24.26
C ASP A 50 17.47 29.48 25.47
N GLU A 51 16.21 29.82 25.22
CA GLU A 51 15.15 29.92 26.24
C GLU A 51 14.90 28.58 26.96
N LEU A 52 14.81 27.46 26.22
CA LEU A 52 14.60 26.12 26.78
C LEU A 52 15.80 25.60 27.59
N SER A 53 17.02 25.95 27.17
CA SER A 53 18.25 25.50 27.83
C SER A 53 18.53 26.21 29.16
N GLY A 54 17.74 27.23 29.51
CA GLY A 54 17.91 28.01 30.74
C GLY A 54 19.24 28.76 30.82
N LYS A 55 20.00 28.85 29.72
CA LYS A 55 21.27 29.58 29.68
C LYS A 55 20.95 31.09 29.69
N PRO A 56 21.47 31.86 30.65
CA PRO A 56 21.20 33.29 30.71
C PRO A 56 21.68 33.98 29.43
N LYS A 57 20.79 34.80 28.85
CA LYS A 57 21.01 35.61 27.64
C LYS A 57 22.29 36.43 27.80
N ASN A 58 23.35 36.07 27.09
CA ASN A 58 24.58 36.84 27.07
C ASN A 58 24.33 38.09 26.22
N VAL A 59 24.12 39.23 26.87
CA VAL A 59 23.89 40.52 26.22
C VAL A 59 25.18 40.92 25.47
N PRO A 60 25.13 41.28 24.18
CA PRO A 60 26.32 41.73 23.46
C PRO A 60 26.73 43.11 23.95
N GLN A 61 27.89 43.19 24.60
CA GLN A 61 28.59 44.46 24.82
C GLN A 61 29.28 44.90 23.52
N GLN A 62 29.10 46.18 23.22
CA GLN A 62 29.67 46.90 22.09
C GLN A 62 31.19 46.85 22.03
N ALA A 63 31.69 46.97 20.81
CA ALA A 63 33.08 46.91 20.38
C ALA A 63 34.06 47.82 21.15
N GLN A 64 35.30 47.33 21.31
CA GLN A 64 36.52 48.04 20.90
C GLN A 64 37.68 47.03 20.69
N PRO A 65 38.69 47.36 19.84
CA PRO A 65 39.72 46.43 19.38
C PRO A 65 41.01 46.49 20.22
N VAL A 66 41.92 45.50 20.02
CA VAL A 66 43.41 45.60 19.95
C VAL A 66 44.17 44.41 20.59
N GLN A 67 45.16 43.90 19.81
CA GLN A 67 46.40 43.13 20.13
C GLN A 67 46.28 41.66 20.62
N GLN A 68 46.78 40.66 19.88
CA GLN A 68 48.17 40.22 19.58
C GLN A 68 48.88 39.42 20.69
N GLN A 69 49.38 38.24 20.27
CA GLN A 69 50.52 37.43 20.75
C GLN A 69 50.34 36.29 21.77
N GLY A 70 51.05 35.18 21.47
CA GLY A 70 51.56 34.17 22.41
C GLY A 70 51.01 32.75 22.25
N GLN A 71 51.49 31.94 21.29
CA GLN A 71 52.48 30.85 21.51
C GLN A 71 52.40 30.10 22.86
N GLN A 72 52.09 28.80 22.84
CA GLN A 72 52.99 27.66 23.17
C GLN A 72 52.21 26.35 23.48
N ALA A 73 52.43 25.36 22.60
CA ALA A 73 52.93 23.99 22.84
C ALA A 73 52.31 23.04 23.92
N PRO A 74 52.48 21.71 23.73
CA PRO A 74 51.46 20.69 24.04
C PRO A 74 51.73 19.91 25.33
N ARG A 75 50.71 19.21 25.83
CA ARG A 75 50.89 18.14 26.82
C ARG A 75 50.17 16.85 26.45
N VAL A 76 50.93 15.80 26.67
CA VAL A 76 50.82 14.39 26.29
C VAL A 76 50.43 13.56 27.52
N LYS A 77 49.91 12.33 27.28
CA LYS A 77 49.68 11.17 28.19
C LYS A 77 48.42 11.25 29.05
N GLN A 78 47.66 10.20 29.36
CA GLN A 78 47.72 8.72 29.29
C GLN A 78 46.23 8.27 29.44
N GLY A 79 45.68 7.17 28.91
CA GLY A 79 46.17 5.79 28.93
C GLY A 79 45.32 4.93 29.89
N ARG A 80 44.36 4.15 29.37
CA ARG A 80 43.82 2.86 29.89
C ARG A 80 42.81 2.32 28.87
N GLN A 81 43.09 1.29 28.05
CA GLN A 81 43.10 -0.16 28.36
C GLN A 81 41.93 -0.57 29.28
N GLY A 82 41.02 -1.48 28.95
CA GLY A 82 40.89 -2.41 27.82
C GLY A 82 39.75 -3.40 28.12
N ARG A 83 39.65 -4.45 27.27
CA ARG A 83 38.66 -5.56 27.22
C ARG A 83 37.34 -5.18 26.54
N GLY A 84 36.92 -5.83 25.45
CA GLY A 84 37.25 -7.17 24.94
C GLY A 84 35.95 -7.94 24.86
N GLY A 85 35.56 -8.33 23.65
CA GLY A 85 34.32 -9.06 23.39
C GLY A 85 34.16 -9.23 21.89
N ASP A 86 34.84 -10.25 21.37
CA ASP A 86 34.63 -10.81 20.04
C ASP A 86 33.16 -11.20 19.87
N GLU A 87 32.50 -10.67 18.85
CA GLU A 87 31.34 -11.32 18.26
C GLU A 87 31.47 -11.21 16.75
N LYS A 88 31.96 -12.31 16.17
CA LYS A 88 31.85 -12.60 14.74
C LYS A 88 30.37 -12.60 14.38
N VAL A 89 29.97 -11.69 13.51
CA VAL A 89 28.76 -11.88 12.70
C VAL A 89 29.16 -11.66 11.27
N ASP A 90 29.01 -12.74 10.52
CA ASP A 90 29.38 -12.90 9.12
C ASP A 90 28.74 -11.80 8.27
N ALA A 91 29.59 -11.02 7.63
CA ALA A 91 29.20 -10.13 6.55
C ALA A 91 29.05 -10.98 5.28
N ASP A 92 27.88 -11.62 5.15
CA ASP A 92 27.44 -12.15 3.87
C ASP A 92 27.12 -10.97 2.94
N SER A 93 28.05 -10.74 2.02
CA SER A 93 27.91 -9.89 0.87
C SER A 93 26.84 -10.47 -0.07
N ILE A 94 25.66 -9.84 -0.10
CA ILE A 94 24.72 -9.96 -1.22
C ILE A 94 24.52 -8.57 -1.80
N THR A 95 25.56 -8.08 -2.46
CA THR A 95 25.50 -7.02 -3.47
C THR A 95 26.49 -7.41 -4.54
N ASP A 96 26.02 -8.13 -5.55
CA ASP A 96 26.51 -8.15 -6.93
C ASP A 96 25.79 -9.30 -7.62
N ASP A 97 24.71 -9.00 -8.36
CA ASP A 97 24.21 -9.77 -9.51
C ASP A 97 22.83 -9.27 -10.00
N ILE A 98 22.66 -7.96 -10.24
CA ILE A 98 21.58 -7.46 -11.13
C ILE A 98 22.06 -6.24 -11.92
N TYR A 99 23.11 -6.41 -12.73
CA TYR A 99 23.35 -5.61 -13.93
C TYR A 99 24.04 -6.50 -14.97
N GLY A 100 23.27 -7.45 -15.50
CA GLY A 100 23.61 -8.15 -16.74
C GLY A 100 23.47 -7.17 -17.90
N LEU A 101 24.59 -6.51 -18.22
CA LEU A 101 24.83 -5.87 -19.50
C LEU A 101 24.77 -6.95 -20.60
N SER A 102 23.70 -6.99 -21.37
CA SER A 102 23.76 -7.48 -22.74
C SER A 102 24.22 -6.30 -23.60
N GLU A 103 25.51 -6.30 -23.90
CA GLU A 103 26.09 -5.61 -25.05
C GLU A 103 25.47 -6.19 -26.33
N GLU A 104 24.58 -5.45 -26.97
CA GLU A 104 24.24 -5.64 -28.38
C GLU A 104 24.61 -4.38 -29.16
N GLU A 105 25.76 -4.47 -29.81
CA GLU A 105 26.08 -3.92 -31.12
C GLU A 105 25.64 -2.47 -31.42
N GLU A 106 26.54 -1.53 -31.11
CA GLU A 106 26.65 -0.26 -31.81
C GLU A 106 26.87 -0.49 -33.33
N SER A 107 25.79 -0.56 -34.09
CA SER A 107 25.85 -0.42 -35.54
C SER A 107 25.95 1.07 -35.91
N GLY A 108 27.16 1.47 -36.30
CA GLY A 108 27.47 2.82 -36.75
C GLY A 108 26.67 3.23 -37.99
N LEU A 109 25.65 4.06 -37.80
CA LEU A 109 25.04 4.87 -38.85
C LEU A 109 25.84 6.16 -39.01
N LYS A 110 26.85 6.09 -39.88
CA LYS A 110 27.53 7.26 -40.46
C LYS A 110 26.48 8.14 -41.14
N THR A 111 26.23 9.31 -40.56
CA THR A 111 25.59 10.43 -41.25
C THR A 111 26.53 10.95 -42.34
N PRO A 112 26.09 11.15 -43.59
CA PRO A 112 26.87 11.90 -44.54
C PRO A 112 26.77 13.39 -44.21
N VAL A 113 27.87 13.94 -43.74
CA VAL A 113 28.14 15.38 -43.68
C VAL A 113 28.17 15.90 -45.12
N ILE A 114 27.06 16.45 -45.60
CA ILE A 114 27.05 17.28 -46.82
C ILE A 114 27.25 18.71 -46.36
N SER A 115 28.50 19.17 -46.44
CA SER A 115 28.86 20.55 -46.23
C SER A 115 29.76 20.99 -47.38
N LYS A 116 29.33 22.08 -48.02
CA LYS A 116 30.09 23.08 -48.80
C LYS A 116 29.95 23.07 -50.34
N PRO A 117 30.01 24.27 -50.94
CA PRO A 117 29.39 24.60 -52.21
C PRO A 117 30.29 24.28 -53.41
N ILE A 118 29.67 24.00 -54.55
CA ILE A 118 30.36 23.84 -55.82
C ILE A 118 30.87 25.21 -56.24
N ASN A 119 32.18 25.38 -56.06
CA ASN A 119 32.94 26.51 -56.54
C ASN A 119 33.15 26.35 -58.04
N ASN A 120 32.71 27.35 -58.79
CA ASN A 120 32.88 27.50 -60.22
C ASN A 120 34.26 28.12 -60.49
N PRO A 121 35.18 27.50 -61.25
CA PRO A 121 36.28 28.23 -61.85
C PRO A 121 36.00 28.48 -63.32
N GLN A 122 35.95 29.77 -63.62
CA GLN A 122 36.24 30.38 -64.91
C GLN A 122 37.30 29.60 -65.70
N TYR A 123 37.06 29.37 -66.99
CA TYR A 123 38.14 29.31 -67.96
C TYR A 123 38.00 30.49 -68.90
N ASP A 124 38.88 31.44 -68.66
CA ASP A 124 39.14 32.59 -69.50
C ASP A 124 40.04 32.18 -70.68
N SER A 125 39.87 32.96 -71.72
CA SER A 125 40.60 33.03 -72.98
C SER A 125 42.13 33.13 -72.82
N GLN A 126 42.88 32.53 -73.77
CA GLN A 126 43.86 33.20 -74.67
C GLN A 126 44.97 32.28 -75.24
N ASN A 127 45.15 32.42 -76.56
CA ASN A 127 46.40 32.46 -77.34
C ASN A 127 47.20 31.19 -77.79
N LYS A 128 47.12 31.00 -79.13
CA LYS A 128 48.20 30.98 -80.15
C LYS A 128 48.85 29.65 -80.63
N PRO A 129 49.39 29.64 -81.89
CA PRO A 129 49.46 28.46 -82.78
C PRO A 129 50.89 27.99 -83.14
N ALA A 130 50.99 26.80 -83.75
CA ALA A 130 52.12 26.33 -84.58
C ALA A 130 51.63 25.18 -85.51
N GLN A 131 51.64 25.33 -86.85
CA GLN A 131 52.65 24.79 -87.80
C GLN A 131 52.94 23.29 -87.60
N LYS A 132 52.90 22.35 -88.58
CA LYS A 132 53.17 22.25 -90.04
C LYS A 132 53.06 20.72 -90.41
N PRO A 133 53.46 20.16 -91.59
CA PRO A 133 53.14 20.38 -93.01
C PRO A 133 52.82 19.06 -93.82
N VAL A 134 52.72 19.18 -95.17
CA VAL A 134 53.02 18.20 -96.27
C VAL A 134 51.86 17.44 -96.96
N GLY A 135 51.86 17.55 -98.32
CA GLY A 135 51.25 16.59 -99.28
C GLY A 135 50.59 17.27 -100.50
N GLN A 136 51.32 17.90 -101.42
CA GLN A 136 51.76 17.40 -102.75
C GLN A 136 50.65 16.91 -103.72
N GLY A 137 50.63 17.50 -104.92
CA GLY A 137 49.86 17.05 -106.08
C GLY A 137 49.89 18.03 -107.28
N GLN A 138 51.06 18.20 -107.91
CA GLN A 138 51.23 18.74 -109.27
C GLN A 138 50.99 17.64 -110.30
N VAL A 139 50.41 17.94 -111.47
CA VAL A 139 50.89 17.45 -112.79
C VAL A 139 50.55 18.50 -113.89
N PRO A 140 51.45 18.75 -114.87
CA PRO A 140 51.35 19.81 -115.88
C PRO A 140 51.11 19.32 -117.33
N GLY A 141 50.85 20.29 -118.23
CA GLY A 141 51.38 20.29 -119.61
C GLY A 141 50.41 19.94 -120.74
N GLN A 142 50.24 20.86 -121.71
CA GLN A 142 50.85 20.77 -123.05
C GLN A 142 50.42 21.93 -123.97
N SER A 143 51.35 22.36 -124.82
CA SER A 143 51.27 23.46 -125.80
C SER A 143 50.99 22.96 -127.22
N ARG A 144 50.40 23.80 -128.09
CA ARG A 144 50.85 24.21 -129.46
C ARG A 144 49.73 24.98 -130.19
N ARG A 145 50.02 26.19 -130.73
CA ARG A 145 50.20 26.57 -132.16
C ARG A 145 48.93 26.34 -133.00
N GLN A 146 48.44 27.20 -133.88
CA GLN A 146 48.99 28.33 -134.65
C GLN A 146 47.82 29.01 -135.39
N ASP A 147 48.16 30.10 -136.07
CA ASP A 147 47.52 30.69 -137.26
C ASP A 147 46.59 31.89 -137.13
N ASP A 148 47.13 32.96 -137.69
CA ASP A 148 46.57 34.25 -138.05
C ASP A 148 45.65 34.10 -139.26
N SER A 149 44.47 34.72 -139.21
CA SER A 149 44.05 35.73 -140.19
C SER A 149 42.61 36.17 -139.90
N GLU A 150 42.49 37.43 -139.46
CA GLU A 150 41.42 38.38 -139.79
C GLU A 150 39.96 37.90 -139.86
N ASP A 151 39.16 38.29 -138.86
CA ASP A 151 37.80 38.75 -139.14
C ASP A 151 37.40 39.86 -138.15
N LEU A 152 37.23 41.08 -138.65
CA LEU A 152 36.91 42.30 -137.87
C LEU A 152 35.60 42.16 -137.05
N ALA A 153 34.78 41.17 -137.36
CA ALA A 153 33.56 40.80 -136.63
C ALA A 153 33.87 40.21 -135.24
N GLU A 154 34.95 39.44 -135.09
CA GLU A 154 35.34 38.86 -133.80
C GLU A 154 35.83 39.93 -132.82
N LEU A 155 36.39 41.05 -133.29
CA LEU A 155 36.82 42.15 -132.41
C LEU A 155 35.64 42.90 -131.80
N TRP A 156 34.54 43.05 -132.55
CA TRP A 156 33.30 43.61 -132.03
C TRP A 156 32.60 42.66 -131.07
N GLU A 157 32.54 41.37 -131.41
CA GLU A 157 32.02 40.34 -130.51
C GLU A 157 32.86 40.24 -129.24
N LYS A 158 34.19 40.34 -129.33
CA LYS A 158 35.10 40.34 -128.19
C LYS A 158 35.00 41.62 -127.36
N GLY A 159 34.75 42.78 -127.98
CA GLY A 159 34.50 44.05 -127.30
C GLY A 159 33.17 44.08 -126.54
N ILE A 160 32.10 43.55 -127.16
CA ILE A 160 30.80 43.34 -126.52
C ILE A 160 30.92 42.28 -125.42
N MET A 161 31.62 41.17 -125.67
CA MET A 161 31.83 40.12 -124.67
C MET A 161 32.72 40.59 -123.53
N THR A 162 33.71 41.46 -123.73
CA THR A 162 34.50 42.04 -122.62
C THR A 162 33.67 42.99 -121.78
N THR A 163 32.84 43.83 -122.39
CA THR A 163 31.94 44.72 -121.64
C THR A 163 30.83 43.95 -120.92
N VAL A 164 30.25 42.92 -121.55
CA VAL A 164 29.29 42.02 -120.92
C VAL A 164 29.95 41.20 -119.81
N ASN A 165 31.17 40.71 -120.00
CA ASN A 165 31.93 40.01 -118.96
C ASN A 165 32.31 40.95 -117.80
N ALA A 166 32.65 42.21 -118.07
CA ALA A 166 32.89 43.22 -117.04
C ALA A 166 31.61 43.53 -116.25
N ARG A 167 30.47 43.70 -116.92
CA ARG A 167 29.16 43.87 -116.25
C ARG A 167 28.71 42.63 -115.49
N LEU A 168 28.98 41.43 -115.99
CA LEU A 168 28.76 40.18 -115.28
C LEU A 168 29.67 40.05 -114.06
N ALA A 169 30.92 40.49 -114.15
CA ALA A 169 31.85 40.55 -113.02
C ALA A 169 31.37 41.56 -111.98
N GLU A 170 30.93 42.76 -112.38
CA GLU A 170 30.29 43.74 -111.49
C GLU A 170 29.02 43.19 -110.85
N MET A 171 28.15 42.51 -111.60
CA MET A 171 26.95 41.87 -111.03
C MET A 171 27.29 40.75 -110.05
N LYS A 172 28.34 39.96 -110.32
CA LYS A 172 28.85 38.95 -109.39
C LYS A 172 29.39 39.62 -108.12
N GLN A 173 30.17 40.69 -108.27
CA GLN A 173 30.71 41.46 -107.15
C GLN A 173 29.58 42.06 -106.30
N ILE A 174 28.58 42.70 -106.92
CA ILE A 174 27.42 43.25 -106.22
C ILE A 174 26.64 42.14 -105.50
N LYS A 175 26.48 40.96 -106.11
CA LYS A 175 25.84 39.81 -105.47
C LYS A 175 26.64 39.31 -104.27
N GLU A 176 27.97 39.25 -104.38
CA GLU A 176 28.86 38.88 -103.28
C GLU A 176 28.81 39.90 -102.15
N ASP A 177 28.87 41.20 -102.45
CA ASP A 177 28.76 42.28 -101.48
C ASP A 177 27.38 42.29 -100.79
N LEU A 178 26.30 42.08 -101.55
CA LEU A 178 24.94 41.99 -101.02
C LEU A 178 24.80 40.78 -100.10
N ASN A 179 25.33 39.62 -100.49
CA ASN A 179 25.34 38.42 -99.65
C ASN A 179 26.15 38.67 -98.38
N ALA A 180 27.32 39.31 -98.46
CA ALA A 180 28.13 39.64 -97.29
C ALA A 180 27.42 40.60 -96.33
N VAL A 181 26.72 41.62 -96.84
CA VAL A 181 25.91 42.54 -96.02
C VAL A 181 24.71 41.81 -95.41
N LEU A 182 24.03 40.94 -96.17
CA LEU A 182 22.91 40.15 -95.70
C LEU A 182 23.34 39.19 -94.58
N ASP A 183 24.42 38.44 -94.78
CA ASP A 183 24.99 37.51 -93.80
C ASP A 183 25.43 38.25 -92.55
N ARG A 184 26.04 39.44 -92.69
CA ARG A 184 26.37 40.30 -91.55
C ARG A 184 25.13 40.73 -90.78
N LYS A 185 24.08 41.19 -91.47
CA LYS A 185 22.83 41.63 -90.83
C LYS A 185 22.08 40.47 -90.16
N ILE A 186 22.08 39.30 -90.79
CA ILE A 186 21.54 38.05 -90.22
C ILE A 186 22.33 37.68 -88.98
N SER A 187 23.66 37.69 -89.02
CA SER A 187 24.51 37.40 -87.87
C SER A 187 24.30 38.39 -86.72
N GLU A 188 24.25 39.70 -87.00
CA GLU A 188 23.96 40.74 -86.01
C GLU A 188 22.57 40.55 -85.38
N ARG A 189 21.53 40.24 -86.18
CA ARG A 189 20.17 39.94 -85.67
C ARG A 189 20.14 38.68 -84.83
N VAL A 190 20.80 37.61 -85.27
CA VAL A 190 20.91 36.35 -84.52
C VAL A 190 21.62 36.59 -83.19
N GLN A 191 22.71 37.37 -83.16
CA GLN A 191 23.39 37.71 -81.89
C GLN A 191 22.51 38.51 -80.94
N VAL A 192 21.72 39.47 -81.45
CA VAL A 192 20.78 40.24 -80.61
C VAL A 192 19.70 39.34 -80.04
N GLU A 193 19.10 38.45 -80.84
CA GLU A 193 18.09 37.51 -80.36
C GLU A 193 18.69 36.46 -79.41
N SER A 194 19.91 35.96 -79.65
CA SER A 194 20.62 35.09 -78.71
C SER A 194 20.84 35.75 -77.35
N LYS A 195 21.25 37.03 -77.31
CA LYS A 195 21.41 37.79 -76.06
C LYS A 195 20.07 37.99 -75.32
N LYS A 196 18.97 38.20 -76.05
CA LYS A 196 17.64 38.28 -75.44
C LYS A 196 17.22 36.95 -74.84
N ILE A 197 17.42 35.84 -75.56
CA ILE A 197 17.13 34.49 -75.08
C ILE A 197 17.97 34.20 -73.83
N GLU A 198 19.26 34.54 -73.85
CA GLU A 198 20.16 34.39 -72.70
C GLU A 198 19.66 35.20 -71.48
N THR A 199 19.29 36.47 -71.68
CA THR A 199 18.74 37.32 -70.60
C THR A 199 17.43 36.74 -70.04
N VAL A 200 16.54 36.23 -70.89
CA VAL A 200 15.29 35.59 -70.45
C VAL A 200 15.60 34.31 -69.67
N MET A 201 16.52 33.47 -70.16
CA MET A 201 16.92 32.24 -69.47
C MET A 201 17.56 32.54 -68.11
N ASP A 202 18.41 33.56 -68.00
CA ASP A 202 19.02 33.98 -66.74
C ASP A 202 17.98 34.56 -65.77
N SER A 203 17.01 35.34 -66.26
CA SER A 203 15.92 35.83 -65.44
C SER A 203 15.03 34.71 -64.92
N GLN A 204 14.72 33.71 -65.76
CA GLN A 204 13.96 32.52 -65.36
C GLN A 204 14.75 31.69 -64.35
N ARG A 205 16.04 31.46 -64.59
CA ARG A 205 16.93 30.75 -63.66
C ARG A 205 16.98 31.45 -62.30
N THR A 206 17.12 32.77 -62.28
CA THR A 206 17.11 33.59 -61.05
C THR A 206 15.77 33.48 -60.32
N LEU A 207 14.65 33.56 -61.04
CA LEU A 207 13.31 33.42 -60.46
C LEU A 207 13.09 32.01 -59.89
N PHE A 208 13.55 30.96 -60.59
CA PHE A 208 13.48 29.59 -60.10
C PHE A 208 14.32 29.40 -58.83
N TYR A 209 15.55 29.91 -58.79
CA TYR A 209 16.36 29.85 -57.57
C TYR A 209 15.72 30.62 -56.42
N SER A 210 15.27 31.85 -56.67
CA SER A 210 14.57 32.64 -55.65
C SER A 210 13.30 31.94 -55.12
N LYS A 211 12.55 31.25 -55.99
CA LYS A 211 11.37 30.48 -55.57
C LYS A 211 11.74 29.22 -54.77
N ILE A 212 12.82 28.55 -55.15
CA ILE A 212 13.34 27.39 -54.40
C ILE A 212 13.81 27.86 -53.02
N ASP A 213 14.59 28.94 -52.95
CA ASP A 213 15.09 29.51 -51.69
C ASP A 213 13.93 29.94 -50.78
N ALA A 214 12.95 30.67 -51.30
CA ALA A 214 11.78 31.08 -50.52
C ALA A 214 10.96 29.88 -49.99
N HIS A 215 10.86 28.79 -50.77
CA HIS A 215 10.17 27.58 -50.32
C HIS A 215 11.00 26.80 -49.29
N LEU A 216 12.33 26.75 -49.45
CA LEU A 216 13.23 26.15 -48.47
C LEU A 216 13.21 26.92 -47.14
N ASP A 217 13.24 28.25 -47.18
CA ASP A 217 13.14 29.11 -46.00
C ASP A 217 11.79 28.92 -45.29
N ALA A 218 10.68 28.90 -46.04
CA ALA A 218 9.36 28.65 -45.46
C ALA A 218 9.27 27.27 -44.79
N LYS A 219 9.88 26.22 -45.39
CA LYS A 219 9.92 24.88 -44.82
C LYS A 219 10.87 24.78 -43.62
N ALA A 220 11.98 25.50 -43.65
CA ALA A 220 12.91 25.60 -42.51
C ALA A 220 12.23 26.26 -41.30
N ASP A 221 11.47 27.34 -41.52
CA ASP A 221 10.71 28.01 -40.47
C ASP A 221 9.56 27.14 -39.92
N GLU A 222 8.87 26.40 -40.79
CA GLU A 222 7.85 25.43 -40.37
C GLU A 222 8.46 24.33 -39.48
N LEU A 223 9.57 23.73 -39.92
CA LEU A 223 10.30 22.73 -39.14
C LEU A 223 10.81 23.27 -37.81
N LYS A 224 11.32 24.51 -37.80
CA LYS A 224 11.76 25.19 -36.58
C LYS A 224 10.61 25.37 -35.59
N ARG A 225 9.44 25.82 -36.05
CA ARG A 225 8.24 25.96 -35.20
C ARG A 225 7.75 24.62 -34.66
N VAL A 226 7.78 23.56 -35.47
CA VAL A 226 7.42 22.20 -35.03
C VAL A 226 8.41 21.69 -33.98
N LEU A 227 9.71 21.88 -34.20
CA LEU A 227 10.76 21.51 -33.25
C LEU A 227 10.62 22.28 -31.92
N GLU A 228 10.42 23.60 -31.97
CA GLU A 228 10.20 24.41 -30.76
C GLU A 228 8.93 24.00 -30.01
N SER A 229 7.84 23.72 -30.73
CA SER A 229 6.60 23.21 -30.14
C SER A 229 6.80 21.85 -29.47
N LYS A 230 7.52 20.93 -30.12
CA LYS A 230 7.84 19.61 -29.58
C LYS A 230 8.81 19.68 -28.39
N ALA A 231 9.80 20.56 -28.43
CA ALA A 231 10.70 20.80 -27.30
C ALA A 231 9.92 21.29 -26.07
N ARG A 232 9.01 22.25 -26.24
CA ARG A 232 8.13 22.72 -25.14
C ARG A 232 7.21 21.62 -24.60
N GLN A 233 6.66 20.78 -25.48
CA GLN A 233 5.86 19.62 -25.05
C GLN A 233 6.68 18.63 -24.22
N LEU A 234 7.93 18.37 -24.62
CA LEU A 234 8.83 17.50 -23.86
C LEU A 234 9.22 18.12 -22.51
N GLU A 235 9.46 19.43 -22.43
CA GLU A 235 9.71 20.13 -21.18
C GLU A 235 8.50 20.04 -20.22
N ASP A 236 7.27 20.24 -20.70
CA ASP A 236 6.05 20.11 -19.89
C ASP A 236 5.84 18.67 -19.40
N VAL A 237 6.07 17.67 -20.26
CA VAL A 237 6.01 16.25 -19.87
C VAL A 237 7.09 15.93 -18.84
N ASN A 238 8.31 16.44 -18.99
CA ASN A 238 9.39 16.22 -18.04
C ASN A 238 9.10 16.89 -16.67
N ALA A 239 8.52 18.09 -16.68
CA ALA A 239 8.08 18.76 -15.45
C ALA A 239 6.98 17.96 -14.73
N LYS A 240 5.98 17.45 -15.47
CA LYS A 240 4.92 16.57 -14.92
C LYS A 240 5.47 15.26 -14.38
N LEU A 241 6.44 14.66 -15.07
CA LEU A 241 7.09 13.42 -14.65
C LEU A 241 7.90 13.63 -13.36
N ASN A 242 8.62 14.75 -13.24
CA ASN A 242 9.34 15.11 -12.01
C ASN A 242 8.40 15.39 -10.83
N ASP A 243 7.24 16.02 -11.06
CA ASP A 243 6.21 16.19 -10.03
C ASP A 243 5.66 14.83 -9.57
N GLN A 244 5.35 13.93 -10.51
CA GLN A 244 4.90 12.57 -10.19
C GLN A 244 5.95 11.77 -9.41
N ILE A 245 7.22 11.84 -9.79
CA ILE A 245 8.32 11.20 -9.05
C ILE A 245 8.40 11.75 -7.62
N SER A 246 8.26 13.07 -7.45
CA SER A 246 8.27 13.70 -6.13
C SER A 246 7.11 13.24 -5.25
N ARG A 247 5.90 13.12 -5.83
CA ARG A 247 4.72 12.57 -5.14
C ARG A 247 4.91 11.10 -4.75
N ILE A 248 5.39 10.25 -5.67
CA ILE A 248 5.68 8.84 -5.40
C ILE A 248 6.74 8.70 -4.28
N SER A 249 7.76 9.55 -4.29
CA SER A 249 8.78 9.56 -3.23
C SER A 249 8.18 9.96 -1.88
N ALA A 250 7.27 10.93 -1.84
CA ALA A 250 6.57 11.34 -0.62
C ALA A 250 5.64 10.22 -0.10
N GLU A 251 4.88 9.56 -0.98
CA GLU A 251 4.03 8.41 -0.64
C GLU A 251 4.85 7.22 -0.12
N LYS A 252 6.03 6.97 -0.71
CA LYS A 252 6.94 5.93 -0.22
C LYS A 252 7.46 6.24 1.18
N LYS A 253 7.82 7.51 1.46
CA LYS A 253 8.22 7.94 2.81
C LYS A 253 7.08 7.76 3.80
N PHE A 254 5.88 8.22 3.46
CA PHE A 254 4.67 8.08 4.27
C PHE A 254 4.34 6.60 4.57
N THR A 255 4.43 5.73 3.57
CA THR A 255 4.19 4.29 3.74
C THR A 255 5.24 3.65 4.67
N SER A 256 6.50 4.08 4.57
CA SER A 256 7.56 3.65 5.49
C SER A 256 7.30 4.09 6.94
N GLU A 257 6.80 5.30 7.16
CA GLU A 257 6.42 5.81 8.48
C GLU A 257 5.22 5.05 9.07
N ILE A 258 4.22 4.72 8.25
CA ILE A 258 3.11 3.85 8.65
C ILE A 258 3.61 2.46 9.05
N LEU A 259 4.47 1.84 8.25
CA LEU A 259 5.04 0.52 8.57
C LEU A 259 5.84 0.53 9.87
N ALA A 260 6.64 1.57 10.11
CA ALA A 260 7.36 1.75 11.36
C ALA A 260 6.39 1.87 12.56
N THR A 261 5.31 2.63 12.41
CA THR A 261 4.27 2.79 13.43
C THR A 261 3.53 1.48 13.71
N ILE A 262 3.18 0.72 12.66
CA ILE A 262 2.54 -0.60 12.78
C ILE A 262 3.47 -1.56 13.54
N ASN A 263 4.75 -1.61 13.20
CA ASN A 263 5.73 -2.46 13.89
C ASN A 263 5.91 -2.07 15.36
N GLN A 264 5.95 -0.76 15.67
CA GLN A 264 5.98 -0.28 17.04
C GLN A 264 4.72 -0.68 17.83
N LYS A 265 3.54 -0.54 17.22
CA LYS A 265 2.27 -0.96 17.85
C LYS A 265 2.20 -2.47 18.04
N ALA A 266 2.66 -3.26 17.08
CA ALA A 266 2.76 -4.72 17.20
C ALA A 266 3.65 -5.11 18.39
N ALA A 267 4.84 -4.52 18.51
CA ALA A 267 5.72 -4.75 19.66
C ALA A 267 5.07 -4.36 21.00
N SER A 268 4.30 -3.26 21.04
CA SER A 268 3.58 -2.85 22.25
C SER A 268 2.43 -3.81 22.62
N ILE A 269 1.76 -4.41 21.63
CA ILE A 269 0.73 -5.42 21.84
C ILE A 269 1.35 -6.70 22.41
N ASP A 270 2.50 -7.13 21.87
CA ASP A 270 3.21 -8.30 22.37
C ASP A 270 3.73 -8.10 23.81
N ALA A 271 4.19 -6.90 24.13
CA ALA A 271 4.56 -6.53 25.50
C ALA A 271 3.35 -6.57 26.44
N THR A 272 2.23 -5.98 26.04
CA THR A 272 0.97 -5.98 26.82
C THR A 272 0.43 -7.39 27.01
N ARG A 273 0.47 -8.23 25.96
CA ARG A 273 0.08 -9.64 26.02
C ARG A 273 0.96 -10.42 26.99
N SER A 274 2.28 -10.21 26.94
CA SER A 274 3.23 -10.85 27.85
C SER A 274 2.98 -10.43 29.30
N GLN A 275 2.70 -9.14 29.53
CA GLN A 275 2.32 -8.63 30.84
C GLN A 275 1.02 -9.26 31.34
N MET A 276 -0.02 -9.32 30.51
CA MET A 276 -1.31 -9.91 30.86
C MET A 276 -1.19 -11.41 31.17
N ILE A 277 -0.37 -12.16 30.41
CA ILE A 277 -0.07 -13.56 30.71
C ILE A 277 0.65 -13.69 32.07
N SER A 278 1.63 -12.82 32.35
CA SER A 278 2.35 -12.81 33.63
C SER A 278 1.44 -12.48 34.81
N GLU A 279 0.60 -11.45 34.69
CA GLU A 279 -0.37 -11.05 35.71
C GLU A 279 -1.42 -12.14 35.95
N THR A 280 -1.93 -12.76 34.87
CA THR A 280 -2.89 -13.87 34.96
C THR A 280 -2.26 -15.07 35.65
N ASN A 281 -1.04 -15.47 35.28
CA ASN A 281 -0.32 -16.57 35.92
C ASN A 281 -0.04 -16.27 37.40
N SER A 282 0.37 -15.03 37.73
CA SER A 282 0.58 -14.61 39.12
C SER A 282 -0.71 -14.63 39.94
N SER A 283 -1.82 -14.19 39.35
CA SER A 283 -3.15 -14.22 39.98
C SER A 283 -3.62 -15.66 40.21
N LEU A 284 -3.43 -16.54 39.22
CA LEU A 284 -3.79 -17.95 39.30
C LEU A 284 -2.98 -18.67 40.38
N LEU A 285 -1.67 -18.44 40.45
CA LEU A 285 -0.81 -18.94 41.54
C LEU A 285 -1.23 -18.40 42.92
N SER A 286 -1.62 -17.12 43.01
CA SER A 286 -2.15 -16.55 44.26
C SER A 286 -3.49 -17.16 44.65
N MET A 287 -4.35 -17.46 43.68
CA MET A 287 -5.64 -18.11 43.92
C MET A 287 -5.46 -19.57 44.33
N GLU A 288 -4.54 -20.29 43.69
CA GLU A 288 -4.18 -21.68 44.02
C GLU A 288 -3.61 -21.78 45.44
N THR A 289 -2.70 -20.87 45.82
CA THR A 289 -2.17 -20.82 47.20
C THR A 289 -3.25 -20.52 48.23
N LYS A 290 -4.15 -19.57 47.96
CA LYS A 290 -5.32 -19.29 48.84
C LYS A 290 -6.26 -20.48 48.94
N PHE A 291 -6.56 -21.14 47.82
CA PHE A 291 -7.40 -22.33 47.78
C PHE A 291 -6.79 -23.49 48.58
N ASN A 292 -5.50 -23.74 48.43
CA ASN A 292 -4.78 -24.77 49.19
C ASN A 292 -4.76 -24.46 50.70
N SER A 293 -4.59 -23.19 51.08
CA SER A 293 -4.71 -22.74 52.47
C SER A 293 -6.11 -23.00 53.03
N PHE A 294 -7.15 -22.65 52.28
CA PHE A 294 -8.54 -22.89 52.66
C PHE A 294 -8.84 -24.39 52.81
N MET A 295 -8.40 -25.22 51.86
CA MET A 295 -8.59 -26.67 51.92
C MET A 295 -7.86 -27.29 53.11
N SER A 296 -6.67 -26.80 53.44
CA SER A 296 -5.90 -27.23 54.62
C SER A 296 -6.58 -26.83 55.93
N GLU A 297 -7.11 -25.60 56.01
CA GLU A 297 -7.87 -25.13 57.17
C GLU A 297 -9.19 -25.90 57.33
N SER A 298 -9.88 -26.18 56.23
CA SER A 298 -11.10 -26.99 56.18
C SER A 298 -10.84 -28.44 56.60
N ALA A 299 -9.71 -29.04 56.18
CA ALA A 299 -9.28 -30.36 56.67
C ALA A 299 -9.06 -30.33 58.18
N ARG A 300 -8.32 -29.36 58.71
CA ARG A 300 -8.11 -29.21 60.17
C ARG A 300 -9.42 -29.04 60.94
N LYS A 301 -10.37 -28.25 60.44
CA LYS A 301 -11.70 -28.08 61.07
C LYS A 301 -12.50 -29.38 61.05
N ARG A 302 -12.41 -30.16 59.97
CA ARG A 302 -13.04 -31.50 59.91
C ARG A 302 -12.43 -32.45 60.93
N ASP A 303 -11.10 -32.48 61.04
CA ASP A 303 -10.41 -33.33 62.02
C ASP A 303 -10.78 -32.93 63.47
N ASP A 304 -10.88 -31.63 63.76
CA ASP A 304 -11.31 -31.13 65.08
C ASP A 304 -12.77 -31.52 65.39
N ILE A 305 -13.68 -31.37 64.41
CA ILE A 305 -15.08 -31.81 64.56
C ILE A 305 -15.13 -33.32 64.78
N GLU A 306 -14.36 -34.11 64.03
CA GLU A 306 -14.31 -35.57 64.17
C GLU A 306 -13.78 -35.98 65.56
N GLN A 307 -12.75 -35.30 66.06
CA GLN A 307 -12.26 -35.49 67.43
C GLN A 307 -13.32 -35.12 68.47
N ARG A 308 -14.03 -34.00 68.30
CA ARG A 308 -15.11 -33.60 69.21
C ARG A 308 -16.27 -34.60 69.19
N ILE A 309 -16.64 -35.11 68.03
CA ILE A 309 -17.64 -36.18 67.88
C ILE A 309 -17.18 -37.44 68.60
N LYS A 310 -15.92 -37.85 68.39
CA LYS A 310 -15.35 -39.03 69.06
C LYS A 310 -15.35 -38.88 70.58
N ASN A 311 -14.94 -37.72 71.09
CA ASN A 311 -14.97 -37.42 72.53
C ASN A 311 -16.41 -37.39 73.07
N SER A 312 -17.36 -36.83 72.33
CA SER A 312 -18.78 -36.80 72.70
C SER A 312 -19.38 -38.21 72.75
N LEU A 313 -19.09 -39.06 71.75
CA LEU A 313 -19.53 -40.45 71.73
C LEU A 313 -18.91 -41.28 72.86
N GLN A 314 -17.63 -41.04 73.20
CA GLN A 314 -16.98 -41.66 74.36
C GLN A 314 -17.63 -41.23 75.68
N LEU A 315 -17.94 -39.94 75.83
CA LEU A 315 -18.67 -39.44 77.00
C LEU A 315 -20.06 -40.05 77.09
N GLU A 316 -20.79 -40.13 75.98
CA GLU A 316 -22.13 -40.77 75.92
C GLU A 316 -22.05 -42.26 76.28
N THR A 317 -21.04 -42.98 75.78
CA THR A 317 -20.78 -44.38 76.16
C THR A 317 -20.49 -44.50 77.65
N THR A 318 -19.65 -43.62 78.20
CA THR A 318 -19.31 -43.62 79.64
C THR A 318 -20.54 -43.32 80.51
N ILE A 319 -21.38 -42.36 80.10
CA ILE A 319 -22.61 -42.01 80.80
C ILE A 319 -23.61 -43.16 80.75
N THR A 320 -23.82 -43.76 79.56
CA THR A 320 -24.75 -44.90 79.41
C THR A 320 -24.28 -46.11 80.20
N GLU A 321 -22.99 -46.45 80.17
CA GLU A 321 -22.39 -47.49 81.03
C GLU A 321 -22.59 -47.18 82.52
N GLY A 322 -22.36 -45.93 82.95
CA GLY A 322 -22.58 -45.50 84.33
C GLY A 322 -24.03 -45.59 84.78
N VAL A 323 -24.99 -45.20 83.92
CA VAL A 323 -26.43 -45.32 84.18
C VAL A 323 -26.84 -46.78 84.28
N VAL A 324 -26.37 -47.65 83.38
CA VAL A 324 -26.67 -49.09 83.40
C VAL A 324 -26.08 -49.75 84.66
N ALA A 325 -24.84 -49.41 85.03
CA ALA A 325 -24.21 -49.93 86.24
C ALA A 325 -24.98 -49.51 87.51
N ASN A 326 -25.36 -48.23 87.60
CA ASN A 326 -26.16 -47.72 88.71
C ASN A 326 -27.55 -48.37 88.77
N ALA A 327 -28.24 -48.49 87.63
CA ALA A 327 -29.53 -49.18 87.56
C ALA A 327 -29.42 -50.63 88.01
N LYS A 328 -28.36 -51.35 87.60
CA LYS A 328 -28.10 -52.72 88.04
C LYS A 328 -27.87 -52.81 89.55
N GLN A 329 -27.08 -51.90 90.11
CA GLN A 329 -26.83 -51.84 91.55
C GLN A 329 -28.13 -51.56 92.34
N VAL A 330 -28.96 -50.64 91.88
CA VAL A 330 -30.26 -50.35 92.49
C VAL A 330 -31.18 -51.57 92.40
N ILE A 331 -31.27 -52.23 91.25
CA ILE A 331 -32.05 -53.47 91.09
C ILE A 331 -31.57 -54.56 92.03
N ASP A 332 -30.26 -54.79 92.13
CA ASP A 332 -29.69 -55.80 93.01
C ASP A 332 -29.94 -55.48 94.50
N SER A 333 -29.86 -54.20 94.89
CA SER A 333 -30.21 -53.78 96.26
C SER A 333 -31.69 -53.98 96.58
N MET A 334 -32.59 -53.64 95.66
CA MET A 334 -34.03 -53.85 95.83
C MET A 334 -34.37 -55.35 95.88
N ARG A 335 -33.68 -56.16 95.06
CA ARG A 335 -33.83 -57.62 95.08
C ARG A 335 -33.42 -58.19 96.43
N LEU A 336 -32.27 -57.79 96.95
CA LEU A 336 -31.77 -58.25 98.26
C LEU A 336 -32.70 -57.83 99.40
N GLU A 337 -33.18 -56.58 99.39
CA GLU A 337 -34.13 -56.08 100.39
C GLU A 337 -35.46 -56.85 100.35
N LYS A 338 -35.97 -57.13 99.15
CA LYS A 338 -37.18 -57.95 98.96
C LYS A 338 -36.98 -59.40 99.37
N GLU A 339 -35.82 -59.98 99.10
CA GLU A 339 -35.46 -61.32 99.55
C GLU A 339 -35.42 -61.40 101.07
N GLN A 340 -34.82 -60.42 101.75
CA GLN A 340 -34.82 -60.33 103.21
C GLN A 340 -36.24 -60.13 103.78
N GLU A 341 -37.07 -59.28 103.16
CA GLU A 341 -38.46 -59.09 103.57
C GLU A 341 -39.27 -60.40 103.42
N LEU A 342 -39.09 -61.11 102.30
CA LEU A 342 -39.74 -62.40 102.04
C LEU A 342 -39.27 -63.46 103.04
N THR A 343 -37.97 -63.55 103.33
CA THR A 343 -37.43 -64.46 104.35
C THR A 343 -38.03 -64.17 105.73
N ARG A 344 -38.12 -62.91 106.14
CA ARG A 344 -38.79 -62.53 107.40
C ARG A 344 -40.26 -62.93 107.42
N ARG A 345 -40.98 -62.76 106.31
CA ARG A 345 -42.39 -63.20 106.21
C ARG A 345 -42.52 -64.71 106.27
N VAL A 346 -41.61 -65.45 105.63
CA VAL A 346 -41.58 -66.92 105.67
C VAL A 346 -41.27 -67.40 107.08
N GLU A 347 -40.25 -66.85 107.75
CA GLU A 347 -39.92 -67.18 109.15
C GLU A 347 -41.07 -66.87 110.11
N ALA A 348 -41.74 -65.74 109.94
CA ALA A 348 -42.92 -65.39 110.74
C ALA A 348 -44.06 -66.41 110.53
N LYS A 349 -44.28 -66.85 109.28
CA LYS A 349 -45.28 -67.87 108.95
C LYS A 349 -44.91 -69.27 109.44
N VAL A 350 -43.62 -69.61 109.46
CA VAL A 350 -43.11 -70.87 110.02
C VAL A 350 -43.31 -70.90 111.54
N LYS A 351 -43.04 -69.79 112.25
CA LYS A 351 -43.34 -69.68 113.69
C LYS A 351 -44.82 -69.83 114.01
N GLU A 352 -45.69 -69.24 113.18
CA GLU A 352 -47.15 -69.38 113.30
C GLU A 352 -47.59 -70.84 113.05
N LEU A 353 -46.93 -71.55 112.14
CA LEU A 353 -47.13 -72.99 111.89
C LEU A 353 -46.62 -73.88 113.04
N ASP A 354 -45.49 -73.55 113.66
CA ASP A 354 -44.96 -74.27 114.83
C ASP A 354 -45.86 -74.12 116.06
N GLU A 355 -46.45 -72.93 116.27
CA GLU A 355 -47.47 -72.71 117.31
C GLU A 355 -48.77 -73.48 117.02
N LEU A 356 -49.18 -73.55 115.76
CA LEU A 356 -50.35 -74.33 115.33
C LEU A 356 -50.12 -75.86 115.43
N THR A 357 -48.88 -76.32 115.29
CA THR A 357 -48.51 -77.75 115.40
C THR A 357 -48.52 -78.24 116.85
N ARG A 358 -48.30 -77.34 117.82
CA ARG A 358 -48.25 -77.66 119.26
C ARG A 358 -49.62 -77.86 119.93
N LEU A 359 -50.72 -77.59 119.21
CA LEU A 359 -52.10 -77.55 119.74
C LEU A 359 -53.08 -78.53 119.07
N VAL A 360 -52.61 -79.56 118.34
CA VAL A 360 -53.51 -80.47 117.62
C VAL A 360 -53.64 -81.84 118.32
N ASP A 361 -54.68 -81.91 119.17
CA ASP A 361 -55.35 -83.10 119.66
C ASP A 361 -56.22 -83.74 118.56
N ALA A 362 -56.25 -85.07 118.50
CA ALA A 362 -56.78 -85.89 117.40
C ALA A 362 -58.33 -85.84 117.22
N LYS A 363 -59.02 -84.95 117.95
CA LYS A 363 -60.47 -84.71 117.83
C LYS A 363 -60.85 -83.38 117.15
N GLY A 364 -59.89 -82.50 116.83
CA GLY A 364 -60.16 -81.22 116.14
C GLY A 364 -60.17 -81.28 114.61
N VAL A 365 -59.72 -82.39 114.01
CA VAL A 365 -59.53 -82.53 112.55
C VAL A 365 -60.87 -82.44 111.79
N THR A 366 -61.96 -82.94 112.38
CA THR A 366 -63.29 -82.91 111.74
C THR A 366 -63.93 -81.52 111.77
N GLN A 367 -63.56 -80.66 112.73
CA GLN A 367 -64.05 -79.27 112.82
C GLN A 367 -63.23 -78.32 111.94
N LYS A 368 -61.92 -78.58 111.78
CA LYS A 368 -61.03 -77.83 110.87
C LYS A 368 -61.35 -78.06 109.39
N LEU A 369 -61.92 -79.22 109.02
CA LEU A 369 -62.39 -79.47 107.65
C LEU A 369 -63.53 -78.54 107.21
N MET A 370 -64.41 -78.09 108.13
CA MET A 370 -65.41 -77.06 107.81
C MET A 370 -64.79 -75.65 107.71
N GLN A 371 -63.78 -75.34 108.53
CA GLN A 371 -63.08 -74.05 108.47
C GLN A 371 -62.22 -73.90 107.20
N ILE A 372 -61.74 -75.01 106.62
CA ILE A 372 -61.02 -75.01 105.34
C ILE A 372 -61.95 -74.60 104.18
N GLY A 373 -63.22 -75.05 104.17
CA GLY A 373 -64.19 -74.61 103.16
C GLY A 373 -64.52 -73.11 103.21
N GLU A 374 -64.57 -72.51 104.41
CA GLU A 374 -64.73 -71.05 104.56
C GLU A 374 -63.46 -70.27 104.17
N LEU A 375 -62.27 -70.84 104.43
CA LEU A 375 -61.00 -70.24 104.00
C LEU A 375 -60.83 -70.27 102.49
N GLU A 376 -61.25 -71.34 101.81
CA GLU A 376 -61.27 -71.42 100.34
C GLU A 376 -62.20 -70.36 99.74
N GLN A 377 -63.38 -70.12 100.33
CA GLN A 377 -64.27 -69.04 99.90
C GLN A 377 -63.68 -67.64 100.12
N ARG A 378 -62.92 -67.44 101.22
CA ARG A 378 -62.21 -66.17 101.49
C ARG A 378 -61.01 -65.99 100.57
N LEU A 379 -60.32 -67.06 100.20
CA LEU A 379 -59.23 -67.03 99.23
C LEU A 379 -59.75 -66.67 97.84
N GLY A 380 -60.84 -67.29 97.39
CA GLY A 380 -61.47 -66.93 96.10
C GLY A 380 -61.99 -65.49 96.04
N LYS A 381 -62.39 -64.89 97.17
CA LYS A 381 -62.71 -63.45 97.25
C LYS A 381 -61.46 -62.57 97.20
N LYS A 382 -60.40 -62.95 97.92
CA LYS A 382 -59.13 -62.21 97.90
C LYS A 382 -58.43 -62.28 96.55
N GLU A 383 -58.52 -63.39 95.84
CA GLU A 383 -57.99 -63.54 94.49
C GLU A 383 -58.68 -62.57 93.54
N LYS A 384 -60.01 -62.49 93.57
CA LYS A 384 -60.76 -61.47 92.81
C LYS A 384 -60.42 -60.03 93.20
N ASP A 385 -60.21 -59.75 94.49
CA ASP A 385 -59.77 -58.42 94.95
C ASP A 385 -58.35 -58.08 94.48
N ILE A 386 -57.46 -59.08 94.40
CA ILE A 386 -56.10 -58.92 93.88
C ILE A 386 -56.16 -58.67 92.37
N ASP A 387 -56.95 -59.44 91.62
CA ASP A 387 -57.13 -59.25 90.18
C ASP A 387 -57.68 -57.85 89.88
N LEU A 388 -58.73 -57.41 90.60
CA LEU A 388 -59.27 -56.06 90.48
C LEU A 388 -58.24 -54.97 90.82
N ARG A 389 -57.34 -55.23 91.78
CA ARG A 389 -56.28 -54.29 92.15
C ARG A 389 -55.17 -54.25 91.10
N ILE A 390 -54.81 -55.38 90.52
CA ILE A 390 -53.85 -55.48 89.43
C ILE A 390 -54.39 -54.74 88.20
N GLU A 391 -55.64 -54.95 87.85
CA GLU A 391 -56.29 -54.31 86.70
C GLU A 391 -56.40 -52.80 86.88
N ARG A 392 -56.66 -52.33 88.11
CA ARG A 392 -56.61 -50.90 88.45
C ARG A 392 -55.21 -50.31 88.31
N LEU A 393 -54.18 -51.00 88.79
CA LEU A 393 -52.78 -50.56 88.64
C LEU A 393 -52.31 -50.53 87.18
N TYR A 394 -52.72 -51.49 86.36
CA TYR A 394 -52.44 -51.46 84.92
C TYR A 394 -53.10 -50.26 84.25
N SER A 395 -54.38 -49.97 84.57
CA SER A 395 -55.07 -48.80 84.02
C SER A 395 -54.44 -47.47 84.47
N GLU A 396 -53.98 -47.38 85.72
CA GLU A 396 -53.29 -46.19 86.24
C GLU A 396 -51.92 -45.99 85.58
N ASN A 397 -51.13 -47.06 85.42
CA ASN A 397 -49.85 -46.99 84.70
C ASN A 397 -50.02 -46.65 83.23
N GLU A 398 -51.04 -47.21 82.55
CA GLU A 398 -51.31 -46.89 81.15
C GLU A 398 -51.66 -45.41 80.97
N LYS A 399 -52.44 -44.83 81.90
CA LYS A 399 -52.72 -43.39 81.92
C LYS A 399 -51.47 -42.55 82.18
N ALA A 400 -50.61 -42.95 83.10
CA ALA A 400 -49.36 -42.24 83.39
C ALA A 400 -48.39 -42.27 82.19
N VAL A 401 -48.26 -43.41 81.52
CA VAL A 401 -47.45 -43.55 80.30
C VAL A 401 -48.04 -42.72 79.16
N ALA A 402 -49.36 -42.75 78.95
CA ALA A 402 -50.01 -41.94 77.93
C ALA A 402 -49.83 -40.42 78.18
N GLN A 403 -49.88 -39.99 79.44
CA GLN A 403 -49.59 -38.60 79.82
C GLN A 403 -48.12 -38.22 79.57
N GLY A 404 -47.16 -39.08 79.92
CA GLY A 404 -45.75 -38.85 79.64
C GLY A 404 -45.42 -38.78 78.15
N ILE A 405 -46.05 -39.62 77.32
CA ILE A 405 -45.91 -39.56 75.86
C ILE A 405 -46.51 -38.26 75.32
N SER A 406 -47.65 -37.80 75.85
CA SER A 406 -48.30 -36.55 75.45
C SER A 406 -47.46 -35.31 75.78
N SER A 407 -46.81 -35.26 76.94
CA SER A 407 -45.92 -34.15 77.32
C SER A 407 -44.67 -34.11 76.43
N LEU A 408 -44.03 -35.25 76.19
CA LEU A 408 -42.87 -35.35 75.29
C LEU A 408 -43.22 -34.88 73.86
N ARG A 409 -44.41 -35.24 73.36
CA ARG A 409 -44.87 -34.80 72.03
C ARG A 409 -45.04 -33.29 71.94
N LYS A 410 -45.53 -32.65 73.02
CA LYS A 410 -45.67 -31.19 73.08
C LYS A 410 -44.33 -30.48 73.12
N GLU A 411 -43.38 -31.01 73.89
CA GLU A 411 -42.01 -30.47 73.93
C GLU A 411 -41.31 -30.60 72.57
N PHE A 412 -41.48 -31.74 71.89
CA PHE A 412 -40.90 -31.96 70.57
C PHE A 412 -41.45 -31.00 69.52
N GLU A 413 -42.76 -30.74 69.51
CA GLU A 413 -43.37 -29.74 68.61
C GLU A 413 -42.96 -28.30 68.96
N ALA A 414 -42.74 -27.99 70.24
CA ALA A 414 -42.19 -26.69 70.64
C ALA A 414 -40.76 -26.52 70.11
N TYR A 415 -39.89 -27.52 70.27
CA TYR A 415 -38.53 -27.53 69.72
C TYR A 415 -38.50 -27.42 68.20
N LYS A 416 -39.38 -28.16 67.51
CA LYS A 416 -39.50 -28.09 66.05
C LYS A 416 -39.87 -26.69 65.58
N LYS A 417 -40.80 -26.03 66.29
CA LYS A 417 -41.24 -24.65 66.00
C LYS A 417 -40.15 -23.62 66.28
N GLU A 418 -39.34 -23.83 67.32
CA GLU A 418 -38.18 -23.00 67.65
C GLU A 418 -37.07 -23.12 66.59
N ILE A 419 -36.76 -24.34 66.14
CA ILE A 419 -35.79 -24.60 65.06
C ILE A 419 -36.25 -23.96 63.75
N SER A 420 -37.54 -24.07 63.41
CA SER A 420 -38.10 -23.40 62.23
C SER A 420 -37.95 -21.88 62.30
N ARG A 421 -38.12 -21.25 63.48
CA ARG A 421 -37.93 -19.81 63.66
C ARG A 421 -36.47 -19.36 63.51
N VAL A 422 -35.53 -20.10 64.10
CA VAL A 422 -34.10 -19.76 64.01
C VAL A 422 -33.58 -19.93 62.59
N ASN A 423 -34.03 -20.95 61.86
CA ASN A 423 -33.64 -21.14 60.47
C ASN A 423 -34.23 -20.09 59.52
N THR A 424 -35.45 -19.61 59.74
CA THR A 424 -36.02 -18.54 58.89
C THR A 424 -35.40 -17.17 59.17
N GLY A 425 -35.11 -16.85 60.44
CA GLY A 425 -34.53 -15.54 60.80
C GLY A 425 -33.10 -15.35 60.28
N ASN A 426 -32.26 -16.39 60.39
CA ASN A 426 -30.88 -16.31 59.90
C ASN A 426 -30.79 -16.34 58.37
N LEU A 427 -31.74 -16.99 57.67
CA LEU A 427 -31.76 -17.00 56.21
C LEU A 427 -32.14 -15.62 55.64
N GLU A 428 -33.15 -14.96 56.21
CA GLU A 428 -33.58 -13.63 55.76
C GLU A 428 -32.50 -12.56 56.00
N GLU A 429 -31.74 -12.63 57.11
CA GLU A 429 -30.61 -11.73 57.34
C GLU A 429 -29.46 -11.95 56.36
N ILE A 430 -29.15 -13.20 56.03
CA ILE A 430 -28.11 -13.54 55.04
C ILE A 430 -28.55 -13.10 53.64
N GLU A 431 -29.81 -13.32 53.26
CA GLU A 431 -30.34 -12.86 51.97
C GLU A 431 -30.32 -11.32 51.86
N LYS A 432 -30.70 -10.60 52.93
CA LYS A 432 -30.61 -9.13 52.95
C LYS A 432 -29.16 -8.63 52.87
N ALA A 433 -28.24 -9.26 53.59
CA ALA A 433 -26.83 -8.89 53.56
C ALA A 433 -26.21 -9.16 52.18
N TYR A 434 -26.57 -10.27 51.55
CA TYR A 434 -26.10 -10.63 50.21
C TYR A 434 -26.69 -9.71 49.13
N ALA A 435 -28.00 -9.43 49.17
CA ALA A 435 -28.66 -8.49 48.26
C ALA A 435 -28.02 -7.09 48.33
N LYS A 436 -27.78 -6.59 49.55
CA LYS A 436 -27.13 -5.28 49.75
C LYS A 436 -25.68 -5.28 49.24
N SER A 437 -24.92 -6.36 49.49
CA SER A 437 -23.57 -6.53 48.97
C SER A 437 -23.52 -6.54 47.44
N VAL A 438 -24.48 -7.20 46.79
CA VAL A 438 -24.56 -7.28 45.34
C VAL A 438 -24.94 -5.93 44.74
N ASP A 439 -25.92 -5.23 45.34
CA ASP A 439 -26.34 -3.89 44.90
C ASP A 439 -25.21 -2.86 45.02
N ASP A 440 -24.43 -2.88 46.12
CA ASP A 440 -23.28 -1.99 46.29
C ASP A 440 -22.16 -2.27 45.25
N LEU A 441 -21.93 -3.55 44.91
CA LEU A 441 -20.97 -3.97 43.88
C LEU A 441 -21.42 -3.53 42.48
N PHE A 442 -22.71 -3.70 42.16
CA PHE A 442 -23.29 -3.24 40.90
C PHE A 442 -23.25 -1.72 40.79
N ALA A 443 -23.57 -0.99 41.86
CA ALA A 443 -23.50 0.47 41.88
C ALA A 443 -22.07 0.98 41.63
N GLN A 444 -21.06 0.37 42.27
CA GLN A 444 -19.65 0.72 42.01
C GLN A 444 -19.23 0.44 40.56
N HIS A 445 -19.62 -0.72 40.01
CA HIS A 445 -19.31 -1.05 38.62
C HIS A 445 -20.02 -0.14 37.62
N LEU A 446 -21.29 0.24 37.86
CA LEU A 446 -22.02 1.19 37.02
C LEU A 446 -21.36 2.57 37.00
N VAL A 447 -20.88 3.05 38.14
CA VAL A 447 -20.14 4.32 38.22
C VAL A 447 -18.82 4.25 37.45
N ALA A 448 -18.06 3.17 37.61
CA ALA A 448 -16.82 2.96 36.87
C ALA A 448 -17.05 2.86 35.35
N TRP A 449 -18.11 2.16 34.94
CA TRP A 449 -18.47 2.00 33.54
C TRP A 449 -18.93 3.31 32.90
N ASN A 450 -19.75 4.10 33.60
CA ASN A 450 -20.16 5.43 33.14
C ASN A 450 -18.96 6.38 33.00
N LYS A 451 -17.98 6.30 33.92
CA LYS A 451 -16.74 7.08 33.83
C LYS A 451 -15.92 6.69 32.58
N ALA A 452 -15.77 5.39 32.32
CA ALA A 452 -15.05 4.90 31.15
C ALA A 452 -15.75 5.29 29.83
N ILE A 453 -17.08 5.23 29.78
CA ILE A 453 -17.85 5.68 28.61
C ILE A 453 -17.66 7.19 28.38
N ALA A 454 -17.67 8.00 29.44
CA ALA A 454 -17.46 9.44 29.33
C ALA A 454 -16.05 9.80 28.82
N GLU A 455 -15.01 9.09 29.27
CA GLU A 455 -13.64 9.26 28.77
C GLU A 455 -13.53 8.85 27.30
N LYS A 456 -14.10 7.70 26.91
CA LYS A 456 -14.11 7.25 25.51
C LYS A 456 -14.89 8.19 24.60
N LYS A 457 -15.99 8.77 25.09
CA LYS A 457 -16.74 9.78 24.35
C LYS A 457 -15.90 11.05 24.12
N LYS A 458 -15.15 11.51 25.13
CA LYS A 458 -14.21 12.62 24.98
C LYS A 458 -13.11 12.33 23.96
N GLU A 459 -12.54 11.12 23.96
CA GLU A 459 -11.55 10.71 22.95
C GLU A 459 -12.15 10.72 21.53
N ILE A 460 -13.37 10.22 21.36
CA ILE A 460 -14.07 10.22 20.07
C ILE A 460 -14.36 11.66 19.60
N ASP A 461 -14.80 12.52 20.50
CA ASP A 461 -15.09 13.92 20.17
C ASP A 461 -13.80 14.71 19.86
N ALA A 462 -12.69 14.40 20.52
CA ALA A 462 -11.37 14.96 20.20
C ALA A 462 -10.87 14.50 18.82
N LEU A 463 -11.00 13.21 18.50
CA LEU A 463 -10.66 12.66 17.18
C LEU A 463 -11.54 13.25 16.08
N LYS A 464 -12.83 13.47 16.34
CA LYS A 464 -13.73 14.16 15.39
C LYS A 464 -13.36 15.62 15.17
N ALA A 465 -12.81 16.30 16.17
CA ALA A 465 -12.34 17.67 16.02
C ALA A 465 -10.99 17.75 15.29
N GLU A 466 -10.17 16.69 15.37
CA GLU A 466 -8.87 16.59 14.70
C GLU A 466 -9.00 16.14 13.24
N VAL A 467 -10.03 15.35 12.91
CA VAL A 467 -10.38 14.99 11.54
C VAL A 467 -11.19 16.13 10.91
N ASP A 468 -10.51 16.97 10.13
CA ASP A 468 -11.14 18.02 9.34
C ASP A 468 -11.94 17.42 8.18
N VAL A 469 -13.19 17.05 8.46
CA VAL A 469 -14.12 16.43 7.52
C VAL A 469 -14.36 17.33 6.30
N GLU A 470 -14.30 18.65 6.47
CA GLU A 470 -14.43 19.60 5.36
C GLU A 470 -13.23 19.50 4.41
N LYS A 471 -12.02 19.36 4.95
CA LYS A 471 -10.82 19.16 4.14
C LYS A 471 -10.84 17.83 3.39
N TYR A 472 -11.33 16.76 4.02
CA TYR A 472 -11.49 15.47 3.36
C TYR A 472 -12.53 15.51 2.23
N ASN A 473 -13.68 16.14 2.46
CA ASN A 473 -14.70 16.33 1.43
C ASN A 473 -14.17 17.21 0.29
N ALA A 474 -13.45 18.28 0.59
CA ALA A 474 -12.80 19.11 -0.43
C ALA A 474 -11.78 18.33 -1.27
N THR A 475 -11.04 17.38 -0.67
CA THR A 475 -10.14 16.49 -1.45
C THR A 475 -10.90 15.48 -2.30
N LEU A 476 -12.05 14.99 -1.85
CA LEU A 476 -12.91 14.11 -2.64
C LEU A 476 -13.53 14.84 -3.83
N ASP A 477 -13.98 16.08 -3.63
CA ASP A 477 -14.54 16.92 -4.69
C ASP A 477 -13.46 17.29 -5.72
N ALA A 478 -12.26 17.68 -5.26
CA ALA A 478 -11.11 17.93 -6.14
C ALA A 478 -10.69 16.68 -6.95
N LEU A 479 -10.81 15.49 -6.36
CA LEU A 479 -10.57 14.23 -7.07
C LEU A 479 -11.66 13.96 -8.13
N GLY A 480 -12.90 14.33 -7.85
CA GLY A 480 -14.01 14.33 -8.80
C GLY A 480 -13.74 15.21 -10.01
N GLU A 481 -13.36 16.47 -9.77
CA GLU A 481 -13.00 17.42 -10.83
C GLU A 481 -11.81 16.95 -11.66
N PHE A 482 -10.77 16.42 -11.00
CA PHE A 482 -9.61 15.85 -11.69
C PHE A 482 -10.00 14.70 -12.61
N LYS A 483 -10.86 13.78 -12.14
CA LYS A 483 -11.34 12.66 -12.95
C LYS A 483 -12.09 13.13 -14.18
N GLU A 484 -12.91 14.18 -14.05
CA GLU A 484 -13.65 14.75 -15.17
C GLU A 484 -12.72 15.42 -16.19
N GLN A 485 -11.76 16.23 -15.73
CA GLN A 485 -10.74 16.84 -16.59
C GLN A 485 -9.88 15.80 -17.32
N PHE A 486 -9.49 14.73 -16.61
CA PHE A 486 -8.76 13.62 -17.19
C PHE A 486 -9.56 12.92 -18.29
N LEU A 487 -10.83 12.57 -18.01
CA LEU A 487 -11.71 11.94 -19.00
C LEU A 487 -11.94 12.83 -20.22
N ASN A 488 -12.09 14.14 -20.03
CA ASN A 488 -12.25 15.09 -21.13
C ASN A 488 -10.96 15.19 -21.99
N THR A 489 -9.80 15.17 -21.35
CA THR A 489 -8.50 15.17 -22.06
C THR A 489 -8.30 13.88 -22.84
N VAL A 490 -8.60 12.72 -22.25
CA VAL A 490 -8.52 11.42 -22.92
C VAL A 490 -9.50 11.35 -24.10
N LYS A 491 -10.74 11.80 -23.92
CA LYS A 491 -11.73 11.87 -25.01
C LYS A 491 -11.25 12.76 -26.16
N LYS A 492 -10.70 13.94 -25.86
CA LYS A 492 -10.15 14.84 -26.87
C LYS A 492 -8.97 14.21 -27.62
N ASN A 493 -8.04 13.58 -26.91
CA ASN A 493 -6.91 12.87 -27.54
C ASN A 493 -7.37 11.73 -28.44
N ILE A 494 -8.39 10.96 -28.04
CA ILE A 494 -8.99 9.91 -28.88
C ILE A 494 -9.65 10.51 -30.13
N GLN A 495 -10.33 11.65 -30.00
CA GLN A 495 -10.92 12.36 -31.14
C GLN A 495 -9.85 12.87 -32.11
N ASP A 496 -8.80 13.50 -31.60
CA ASP A 496 -7.68 14.01 -32.41
C ASP A 496 -6.92 12.87 -33.10
N TYR A 497 -6.73 11.74 -32.42
CA TYR A 497 -6.15 10.54 -33.01
C TYR A 497 -7.03 9.97 -34.14
N ASN A 498 -8.34 9.86 -33.91
CA ASN A 498 -9.27 9.39 -34.93
C ASN A 498 -9.36 10.35 -36.13
N LYS A 499 -9.26 11.66 -35.90
CA LYS A 499 -9.17 12.66 -36.96
C LYS A 499 -7.88 12.48 -37.78
N SER A 500 -6.74 12.36 -37.11
CA SER A 500 -5.44 12.12 -37.75
C SER A 500 -5.44 10.82 -38.56
N LYS A 501 -6.08 9.77 -38.04
CA LYS A 501 -6.26 8.49 -38.75
C LYS A 501 -7.09 8.65 -40.03
N LYS A 502 -8.15 9.46 -40.01
CA LYS A 502 -8.97 9.76 -41.20
C LYS A 502 -8.21 10.60 -42.21
N GLU A 503 -7.49 11.61 -41.77
CA GLU A 503 -6.66 12.46 -42.64
C GLU A 503 -5.54 11.65 -43.30
N LEU A 504 -4.90 10.74 -42.56
CA LEU A 504 -3.91 9.82 -43.12
C LEU A 504 -4.53 8.89 -44.17
N ALA A 505 -5.69 8.29 -43.89
CA ALA A 505 -6.38 7.44 -44.85
C ALA A 505 -6.76 8.21 -46.13
N GLN A 506 -7.24 9.45 -45.99
CA GLN A 506 -7.55 10.33 -47.12
C GLN A 506 -6.30 10.66 -47.93
N SER A 507 -5.18 10.96 -47.27
CA SER A 507 -3.90 11.22 -47.93
C SER A 507 -3.38 10.00 -48.71
N ILE A 508 -3.56 8.79 -48.19
CA ILE A 508 -3.21 7.55 -48.90
C ILE A 508 -4.07 7.41 -50.17
N ILE A 509 -5.38 7.61 -50.08
CA ILE A 509 -6.29 7.55 -51.24
C ILE A 509 -5.90 8.59 -52.31
N GLU A 510 -5.56 9.81 -51.91
CA GLU A 510 -5.13 10.87 -52.83
C GLU A 510 -3.79 10.55 -53.50
N ARG A 511 -2.84 9.96 -52.76
CA ARG A 511 -1.58 9.49 -53.32
C ARG A 511 -1.78 8.34 -54.30
N ASP A 512 -2.61 7.36 -53.96
CA ASP A 512 -2.93 6.24 -54.86
C ASP A 512 -3.61 6.74 -56.14
N LYS A 513 -4.50 7.73 -56.03
CA LYS A 513 -5.11 8.37 -57.20
C LYS A 513 -4.05 9.07 -58.07
N ALA A 514 -3.15 9.85 -57.45
CA ALA A 514 -2.07 10.52 -58.18
C ALA A 514 -1.13 9.52 -58.87
N ILE A 515 -0.77 8.41 -58.20
CA ILE A 515 0.05 7.34 -58.78
C ILE A 515 -0.67 6.71 -59.98
N ASN A 516 -1.96 6.39 -59.86
CA ASN A 516 -2.74 5.85 -60.97
C ASN A 516 -2.85 6.82 -62.16
N ASP A 517 -2.99 8.13 -61.90
CA ASP A 517 -2.98 9.14 -62.96
C ASP A 517 -1.60 9.23 -63.65
N TYR A 518 -0.50 9.06 -62.90
CA TYR A 518 0.85 8.96 -63.48
C TYR A 518 1.03 7.69 -64.31
N LEU A 519 0.56 6.53 -63.83
CA LEU A 519 0.60 5.27 -64.58
C LEU A 519 -0.17 5.39 -65.90
N ARG A 520 -1.36 5.97 -65.89
CA ARG A 520 -2.13 6.25 -67.12
C ARG A 520 -1.38 7.14 -68.11
N LYS A 521 -0.65 8.15 -67.63
CA LYS A 521 0.19 9.01 -68.49
C LYS A 521 1.35 8.22 -69.09
N ILE A 522 1.96 7.31 -68.32
CA ILE A 522 3.02 6.42 -68.81
C ILE A 522 2.45 5.49 -69.88
N ASP A 523 1.31 4.85 -69.64
CA ASP A 523 0.65 3.97 -70.61
C ASP A 523 0.29 4.71 -71.91
N ALA A 524 -0.23 5.93 -71.81
CA ALA A 524 -0.48 6.79 -72.97
C ALA A 524 0.79 7.10 -73.75
N LYS A 525 1.90 7.41 -73.06
CA LYS A 525 3.21 7.66 -73.70
C LYS A 525 3.81 6.41 -74.33
N LEU A 526 3.62 5.23 -73.73
CA LEU A 526 4.03 3.96 -74.32
C LEU A 526 3.23 3.65 -75.58
N LEU A 527 1.94 4.00 -75.61
CA LEU A 527 1.09 3.86 -76.78
C LEU A 527 1.52 4.82 -77.90
N GLU A 528 1.77 6.10 -77.59
CA GLU A 528 2.35 7.07 -78.53
C GLU A 528 3.69 6.58 -79.11
N LEU A 529 4.58 6.03 -78.28
CA LEU A 529 5.86 5.46 -78.73
C LEU A 529 5.67 4.25 -79.66
N THR A 530 4.64 3.44 -79.40
CA THR A 530 4.30 2.28 -80.22
C THR A 530 3.76 2.71 -81.59
N GLU A 531 2.90 3.74 -81.61
CA GLU A 531 2.40 4.34 -82.85
C GLU A 531 3.53 5.03 -83.63
N PHE A 532 4.39 5.79 -82.95
CA PHE A 532 5.59 6.38 -83.54
C PHE A 532 6.49 5.31 -84.17
N LYS A 533 6.76 4.21 -83.46
CA LYS A 533 7.57 3.10 -83.99
C LYS A 533 6.95 2.49 -85.24
N LYS A 534 5.62 2.31 -85.27
CA LYS A 534 4.89 1.82 -86.45
C LYS A 534 5.00 2.81 -87.62
N GLY A 535 4.78 4.10 -87.38
CA GLY A 535 4.92 5.17 -88.38
C GLY A 535 6.34 5.23 -88.94
N PHE A 536 7.34 5.30 -88.06
CA PHE A 536 8.76 5.29 -88.45
C PHE A 536 9.14 4.05 -89.24
N SER A 537 8.67 2.85 -88.83
CA SER A 537 8.97 1.61 -89.58
C SER A 537 8.36 1.63 -90.97
N LYS A 538 7.17 2.22 -91.12
CA LYS A 538 6.52 2.42 -92.42
C LYS A 538 7.31 3.43 -93.27
N ASP A 539 7.66 4.59 -92.71
CA ASP A 539 8.40 5.62 -93.43
C ASP A 539 9.78 5.11 -93.89
N VAL A 540 10.48 4.35 -93.05
CA VAL A 540 11.76 3.72 -93.41
C VAL A 540 11.56 2.65 -94.48
N HIS A 541 10.51 1.83 -94.40
CA HIS A 541 10.19 0.83 -95.42
C HIS A 541 9.87 1.48 -96.77
N ASP A 542 9.06 2.53 -96.76
CA ASP A 542 8.71 3.32 -97.95
C ASP A 542 9.98 3.96 -98.54
N LEU A 543 10.88 4.52 -97.72
CA LEU A 543 12.15 5.09 -98.17
C LEU A 543 13.08 4.04 -98.80
N LEU A 544 13.18 2.86 -98.18
CA LEU A 544 13.97 1.74 -98.70
C LEU A 544 13.38 1.15 -99.99
N SER A 545 12.05 1.21 -100.17
CA SER A 545 11.39 0.76 -101.40
C SER A 545 11.57 1.72 -102.59
N VAL A 546 11.92 2.98 -102.33
CA VAL A 546 12.18 4.01 -103.36
C VAL A 546 13.64 4.01 -103.82
N ILE A 547 14.54 3.30 -103.15
CA ILE A 547 15.88 3.05 -103.67
C ILE A 547 15.71 2.16 -104.91
N PRO A 548 15.94 2.68 -106.13
CA PRO A 548 15.81 1.87 -107.32
C PRO A 548 16.86 0.76 -107.23
N GLU A 549 16.49 -0.47 -107.57
CA GLU A 549 17.42 -1.52 -107.98
C GLU A 549 18.10 -1.09 -109.30
N SER A 550 18.85 0.02 -109.29
CA SER A 550 19.74 0.41 -110.39
C SER A 550 21.16 0.07 -109.95
N GLU A 551 21.63 -1.11 -110.36
CA GLU A 551 23.04 -1.50 -110.64
C GLU A 551 23.43 -2.96 -110.29
N SER A 552 22.52 -3.94 -110.36
CA SER A 552 22.93 -5.36 -110.31
C SER A 552 22.54 -6.24 -111.50
N GLU A 553 21.85 -5.73 -112.53
CA GLU A 553 21.54 -6.50 -113.75
C GLU A 553 22.40 -6.18 -114.99
N ARG A 554 23.41 -5.30 -114.91
CA ARG A 554 24.37 -5.07 -116.01
C ARG A 554 25.57 -6.01 -116.04
N ARG A 555 25.61 -7.05 -115.19
CA ARG A 555 26.66 -8.08 -115.22
C ARG A 555 26.12 -9.48 -114.99
N ARG A 556 25.24 -9.97 -115.87
CA ARG A 556 25.18 -11.40 -116.26
C ARG A 556 24.12 -11.63 -117.35
N LYS A 557 24.64 -11.84 -118.57
CA LYS A 557 24.04 -12.33 -119.82
C LYS A 557 23.31 -11.32 -120.69
#